data_AF-A0A2V6JYD2-F1
#
_entry.id   AF-A0A2V6JYD2-F1
#
_cell.length_a   1.000
_cell.length_b   1.000
_cell.length_c   1.000
_cell.angle_alpha   90.00
_cell.angle_beta   90.00
_cell.angle_gamma   90.00
#
_symmetry.space_group_name_H-M   'P 1'
#
loop_
_entity.id
_entity.type
_entity.pdbx_description
1 polymer ?
#
loop_
_entity_poly.entity_id
_entity_poly.type
_entity_poly.pdbx_seq_one_letter_code
_entity_poly.pdbx_strand_id
1 'polypeptide(L)'
;MTNDKCQMTNGKWLSLIVCCLFVIVLLAPATRAQSTQTQATAPDFQSIIARQAALVSEFDINGLKVLVKRREGSQTVAAGLFIRGGVENINVGNAGIESLMLNVASEASTGFPRERLRKELSRMGTVIGESVSYDYSVLSLTATRSNFDRSWEIFTDVALRPAFNQDDVALVQARMVAALRDDADEPDTYLQRLQERVAYAGHPYLNRPEGTAESVGRLTADDLRAYHQK
;
A
#
# COMPACT_ATOMS: atom_id res chain seq x y z
N MET A 1 65.76 -24.87 36.85
CA MET A 1 66.29 -25.03 35.49
C MET A 1 66.31 -23.66 34.85
N THR A 2 67.42 -22.93 34.95
CA THR A 2 68.54 -22.94 33.97
C THR A 2 68.04 -22.43 32.61
N ASN A 3 68.60 -21.44 31.94
CA ASN A 3 69.91 -20.80 32.01
C ASN A 3 69.75 -19.50 31.19
N ASP A 4 70.37 -18.36 31.54
CA ASP A 4 71.80 -18.09 31.32
C ASP A 4 72.07 -18.08 29.79
N LYS A 5 72.50 -16.99 29.13
CA LYS A 5 73.77 -16.32 29.36
C LYS A 5 73.95 -15.11 28.44
N CYS A 6 74.56 -14.08 29.04
CA CYS A 6 75.80 -13.40 28.64
C CYS A 6 76.00 -12.81 27.24
N GLN A 7 76.82 -11.77 27.06
CA GLN A 7 77.39 -10.68 27.86
C GLN A 7 78.32 -9.93 26.88
N MET A 8 78.51 -8.62 27.15
CA MET A 8 79.74 -7.80 27.01
C MET A 8 80.58 -7.92 25.71
N THR A 9 81.07 -6.83 25.12
CA THR A 9 82.17 -5.98 25.64
C THR A 9 82.21 -4.66 24.86
N ASN A 10 82.17 -3.50 25.52
CA ASN A 10 83.31 -2.67 25.96
C ASN A 10 84.21 -2.11 24.85
N GLY A 11 84.36 -0.77 24.82
CA GLY A 11 85.49 -0.10 24.16
C GLY A 11 85.23 1.35 23.76
N LYS A 12 85.37 2.29 24.71
CA LYS A 12 85.59 3.71 24.43
C LYS A 12 86.90 3.90 23.66
N TRP A 13 87.02 4.90 22.77
CA TRP A 13 88.18 5.81 22.68
C TRP A 13 87.99 6.94 21.65
N LEU A 14 88.81 7.97 21.86
CA LEU A 14 88.79 9.35 21.35
C LEU A 14 89.19 9.54 19.86
N SER A 15 88.81 10.74 19.36
CA SER A 15 89.64 11.70 18.59
C SER A 15 89.69 11.71 17.05
N LEU A 16 89.80 12.97 16.55
CA LEU A 16 90.37 13.48 15.28
C LEU A 16 89.44 13.42 14.05
N ILE A 17 88.80 14.54 13.65
CA ILE A 17 89.28 15.67 12.82
C ILE A 17 89.66 15.25 11.37
N VAL A 18 89.09 16.00 10.42
CA VAL A 18 89.45 16.19 8.99
C VAL A 18 88.84 15.17 8.02
N CYS A 19 87.86 15.59 7.22
CA CYS A 19 88.11 15.96 5.82
C CYS A 19 86.82 16.45 5.13
N CYS A 20 86.91 17.65 4.57
CA CYS A 20 85.97 18.21 3.60
C CYS A 20 85.92 17.35 2.34
N LEU A 21 84.72 17.13 1.76
CA LEU A 21 84.32 17.50 0.39
C LEU A 21 83.13 16.65 -0.09
N PHE A 22 82.06 17.37 -0.46
CA PHE A 22 81.15 17.08 -1.58
C PHE A 22 80.48 15.70 -1.67
N VAL A 23 79.22 15.62 -1.21
CA VAL A 23 78.12 15.06 -2.03
C VAL A 23 76.81 15.78 -1.68
N ILE A 24 76.30 16.57 -2.61
CA ILE A 24 74.93 17.09 -2.63
C ILE A 24 74.01 15.91 -2.98
N VAL A 25 73.19 15.45 -2.04
CA VAL A 25 72.10 14.49 -2.31
C VAL A 25 70.78 15.25 -2.27
N LEU A 26 70.11 15.23 -3.44
CA LEU A 26 68.87 15.92 -3.74
C LEU A 26 67.72 15.57 -2.78
N LEU A 27 66.99 16.61 -2.35
CA LEU A 27 65.62 16.48 -1.83
C LEU A 27 64.71 15.90 -2.92
N ALA A 28 64.28 14.65 -2.75
CA ALA A 28 63.14 14.12 -3.48
C ALA A 28 61.84 14.61 -2.82
N PRO A 29 60.89 15.21 -3.55
CA PRO A 29 59.60 15.55 -2.98
C PRO A 29 58.81 14.24 -2.78
N ALA A 30 58.46 13.95 -1.53
CA ALA A 30 57.55 12.87 -1.17
C ALA A 30 56.19 13.14 -1.82
N THR A 31 55.91 12.46 -2.94
CA THR A 31 54.62 12.52 -3.61
C THR A 31 53.62 11.75 -2.75
N ARG A 32 52.82 12.47 -1.95
CA ARG A 32 51.66 11.89 -1.28
C ARG A 32 50.69 11.43 -2.37
N ALA A 33 50.62 10.12 -2.59
CA ALA A 33 49.51 9.52 -3.32
C ALA A 33 48.24 9.79 -2.50
N GLN A 34 47.44 10.78 -2.93
CA GLN A 34 46.09 10.96 -2.43
C GLN A 34 45.26 9.78 -2.94
N SER A 35 44.87 8.90 -2.03
CA SER A 35 43.81 7.93 -2.29
C SER A 35 42.54 8.70 -2.62
N THR A 36 42.16 8.73 -3.89
CA THR A 36 40.82 9.18 -4.29
C THR A 36 39.82 8.17 -3.75
N GLN A 37 39.32 8.40 -2.54
CA GLN A 37 38.14 7.71 -2.06
C GLN A 37 36.98 8.16 -2.96
N THR A 38 36.54 7.29 -3.85
CA THR A 38 35.24 7.45 -4.53
C THR A 38 34.17 7.35 -3.45
N GLN A 39 33.77 8.49 -2.90
CA GLN A 39 32.58 8.58 -2.06
C GLN A 39 31.39 8.24 -2.95
N ALA A 40 30.83 7.05 -2.77
CA ALA A 40 29.54 6.68 -3.35
C ALA A 40 28.50 7.66 -2.79
N THR A 41 28.12 8.66 -3.59
CA THR A 41 27.12 9.63 -3.22
C THR A 41 25.80 8.89 -3.10
N ALA A 42 25.17 8.92 -1.91
CA ALA A 42 23.81 8.42 -1.75
C ALA A 42 22.91 9.13 -2.76
N PRO A 43 21.99 8.43 -3.45
CA PRO A 43 21.15 9.05 -4.46
C PRO A 43 20.35 10.20 -3.84
N ASP A 44 20.38 11.36 -4.50
CA ASP A 44 19.61 12.54 -4.13
C ASP A 44 18.12 12.20 -4.09
N PHE A 45 17.42 12.62 -3.04
CA PHE A 45 16.00 12.36 -2.83
C PHE A 45 15.15 12.85 -4.02
N GLN A 46 15.52 13.97 -4.64
CA GLN A 46 14.84 14.48 -5.84
C GLN A 46 14.99 13.54 -7.03
N SER A 47 16.17 12.94 -7.20
CA SER A 47 16.41 11.94 -8.25
C SER A 47 15.56 10.67 -8.04
N ILE A 48 15.31 10.29 -6.79
CA ILE A 48 14.44 9.15 -6.45
C ILE A 48 12.98 9.47 -6.80
N ILE A 49 12.49 10.65 -6.43
CA ILE A 49 11.12 11.09 -6.77
C ILE A 49 10.94 11.14 -8.28
N ALA A 50 11.86 11.81 -9.01
CA ALA A 50 11.79 11.93 -10.46
C ALA A 50 11.76 10.56 -11.15
N ARG A 51 12.60 9.62 -10.69
CA ARG A 51 12.62 8.25 -11.20
C ARG A 51 11.32 7.50 -10.92
N GLN A 52 10.71 7.70 -9.74
CA GLN A 52 9.42 7.08 -9.44
C GLN A 52 8.26 7.69 -10.22
N ALA A 53 8.26 9.01 -10.42
CA ALA A 53 7.26 9.71 -11.22
C ALA A 53 7.32 9.26 -12.68
N ALA A 54 8.52 9.04 -13.23
CA ALA A 54 8.71 8.52 -14.58
C ALA A 54 8.13 7.10 -14.80
N LEU A 55 7.87 6.34 -13.73
CA LEU A 55 7.22 5.02 -13.80
C LEU A 55 5.69 5.11 -13.79
N VAL A 56 5.12 6.30 -13.64
CA VAL A 56 3.68 6.53 -13.64
C VAL A 56 3.25 7.05 -15.00
N SER A 57 2.29 6.38 -15.62
CA SER A 57 1.58 6.83 -16.80
C SER A 57 0.16 7.25 -16.40
N GLU A 58 -0.25 8.41 -16.88
CA GLU A 58 -1.59 8.96 -16.69
C GLU A 58 -2.25 9.14 -18.05
N PHE A 59 -3.50 8.68 -18.17
CA PHE A 59 -4.30 8.86 -19.38
C PHE A 59 -5.79 8.82 -19.03
N ASP A 60 -6.62 9.27 -19.96
CA ASP A 60 -8.08 9.24 -19.86
C ASP A 60 -8.66 8.21 -20.83
N ILE A 61 -9.65 7.43 -20.38
CA ILE A 61 -10.44 6.53 -21.22
C ILE A 61 -11.91 6.82 -20.96
N ASN A 62 -12.60 7.39 -21.95
CA ASN A 62 -14.04 7.68 -21.89
C ASN A 62 -14.44 8.50 -20.64
N GLY A 63 -13.60 9.44 -20.20
CA GLY A 63 -13.81 10.24 -18.99
C GLY A 63 -13.37 9.56 -17.69
N LEU A 64 -12.86 8.33 -17.75
CA LEU A 64 -12.23 7.66 -16.62
C LEU A 64 -10.72 7.96 -16.61
N LYS A 65 -10.28 8.65 -15.56
CA LYS A 65 -8.86 8.89 -15.31
C LYS A 65 -8.18 7.61 -14.85
N VAL A 66 -7.13 7.19 -15.56
CA VAL A 66 -6.36 5.97 -15.27
C VAL A 66 -4.92 6.32 -14.91
N LEU A 67 -4.46 5.76 -13.80
CA LEU A 67 -3.09 5.89 -13.31
C LEU A 67 -2.43 4.52 -13.27
N VAL A 68 -1.32 4.34 -14.00
CA VAL A 68 -0.58 3.08 -14.06
C VAL A 68 0.83 3.32 -13.57
N LYS A 69 1.23 2.69 -12.47
CA LYS A 69 2.63 2.68 -12.00
C LYS A 69 3.28 1.34 -12.29
N ARG A 70 4.21 1.29 -13.23
CA ARG A 70 4.98 0.08 -13.52
C ARG A 70 5.98 -0.19 -12.39
N ARG A 71 5.96 -1.41 -11.84
CA ARG A 71 6.97 -1.91 -10.90
C ARG A 71 7.73 -3.07 -11.54
N GLU A 72 8.97 -2.83 -11.94
CA GLU A 72 9.80 -3.87 -12.55
C GLU A 72 10.11 -4.98 -11.55
N GLY A 73 10.12 -6.23 -12.02
CA GLY A 73 10.34 -7.42 -11.19
C GLY A 73 9.13 -7.90 -10.38
N SER A 74 8.04 -7.12 -10.30
CA SER A 74 6.83 -7.55 -9.60
C SER A 74 6.16 -8.73 -10.31
N GLN A 75 5.86 -9.79 -9.55
CA GLN A 75 5.05 -10.92 -10.00
C GLN A 75 3.57 -10.78 -9.60
N THR A 76 3.21 -9.64 -9.00
CA THR A 76 1.84 -9.29 -8.64
C THR A 76 1.41 -8.01 -9.34
N VAL A 77 0.11 -7.93 -9.59
CA VAL A 77 -0.57 -6.75 -10.12
C VAL A 77 -1.66 -6.38 -9.13
N ALA A 78 -1.74 -5.09 -8.80
CA ALA A 78 -2.80 -4.54 -7.99
C ALA A 78 -3.53 -3.46 -8.78
N ALA A 79 -4.85 -3.43 -8.69
CA ALA A 79 -5.69 -2.42 -9.30
C ALA A 79 -6.76 -1.97 -8.31
N GLY A 80 -7.26 -0.75 -8.51
CA GLY A 80 -8.33 -0.18 -7.71
C GLY A 80 -9.23 0.68 -8.60
N LEU A 81 -10.53 0.42 -8.53
CA LEU A 81 -11.57 1.31 -9.05
C LEU A 81 -12.00 2.23 -7.91
N PHE A 82 -11.67 3.51 -8.04
CA PHE A 82 -12.03 4.54 -7.07
C PHE A 82 -13.31 5.23 -7.53
N ILE A 83 -14.35 5.13 -6.72
CA ILE A 83 -15.65 5.72 -6.94
C ILE A 83 -15.74 6.92 -6.01
N ARG A 84 -16.04 8.10 -6.56
CA ARG A 84 -16.34 9.27 -5.74
C ARG A 84 -17.61 9.00 -4.96
N GLY A 85 -17.53 9.09 -3.65
CA GLY A 85 -18.64 8.71 -2.80
C GLY A 85 -18.40 8.98 -1.35
N GLY A 86 -18.96 8.14 -0.49
CA GLY A 86 -19.04 8.41 0.93
C GLY A 86 -20.13 9.45 1.23
N VAL A 87 -19.80 10.50 1.97
CA VAL A 87 -20.77 11.45 2.55
C VAL A 87 -21.58 12.22 1.51
N GLU A 88 -21.04 12.39 0.29
CA GLU A 88 -21.74 13.09 -0.79
C GLU A 88 -22.95 12.27 -1.28
N ASN A 89 -22.86 10.95 -1.19
CA ASN A 89 -23.86 10.02 -1.74
C ASN A 89 -24.78 9.42 -0.67
N ILE A 90 -24.47 9.61 0.62
CA ILE A 90 -25.20 9.01 1.74
C ILE A 90 -25.88 10.06 2.63
N ASN A 91 -26.99 9.64 3.22
CA ASN A 91 -27.76 10.33 4.24
C ASN A 91 -28.12 9.31 5.34
N VAL A 92 -28.78 9.78 6.40
CA VAL A 92 -29.18 8.95 7.55
C VAL A 92 -30.00 7.71 7.16
N GLY A 93 -30.78 7.80 6.07
CA GLY A 93 -31.64 6.71 5.59
C GLY A 93 -30.91 5.62 4.81
N ASN A 94 -29.85 5.96 4.06
CA ASN A 94 -29.12 5.02 3.20
C ASN A 94 -27.63 4.84 3.57
N ALA A 95 -27.19 5.34 4.73
CA ALA A 95 -25.83 5.10 5.22
C ALA A 95 -25.50 3.60 5.22
N GLY A 96 -24.33 3.23 4.72
CA GLY A 96 -23.93 1.83 4.50
C GLY A 96 -24.30 1.26 3.12
N ILE A 97 -25.00 2.01 2.25
CA ILE A 97 -25.39 1.52 0.92
C ILE A 97 -24.18 1.18 0.03
N GLU A 98 -23.15 2.02 0.01
CA GLU A 98 -21.92 1.75 -0.74
C GLU A 98 -21.19 0.51 -0.19
N SER A 99 -21.13 0.39 1.13
CA SER A 99 -20.46 -0.73 1.81
C SER A 99 -21.14 -2.05 1.49
N LEU A 100 -22.47 -2.12 1.66
CA LEU A 100 -23.26 -3.31 1.37
C LEU A 100 -23.25 -3.63 -0.13
N MET A 101 -23.39 -2.63 -1.00
CA MET A 101 -23.35 -2.82 -2.45
C MET A 101 -22.03 -3.46 -2.89
N LEU A 102 -20.89 -2.90 -2.47
CA LEU A 102 -19.58 -3.40 -2.89
C LEU A 102 -19.29 -4.78 -2.29
N ASN A 103 -19.69 -5.03 -1.04
CA ASN A 103 -19.58 -6.36 -0.42
C ASN A 103 -20.43 -7.41 -1.17
N VAL A 104 -21.66 -7.07 -1.57
CA VAL A 104 -22.48 -8.01 -2.34
C VAL A 104 -21.96 -8.18 -3.76
N ALA A 105 -21.43 -7.12 -4.38
CA ALA A 105 -20.85 -7.19 -5.72
C ALA A 105 -19.70 -8.22 -5.76
N SER A 106 -18.85 -8.27 -4.73
CA SER A 106 -17.74 -9.22 -4.64
C SER A 106 -18.16 -10.68 -4.39
N GLU A 107 -19.44 -10.94 -4.07
CA GLU A 107 -19.97 -12.29 -3.88
C GLU A 107 -20.36 -12.99 -5.18
N ALA A 108 -20.99 -12.28 -6.12
CA ALA A 108 -21.46 -12.85 -7.38
C ALA A 108 -21.74 -11.76 -8.43
N SER A 109 -21.52 -12.13 -9.69
CA SER A 109 -21.83 -11.32 -10.85
C SER A 109 -22.56 -12.14 -11.92
N THR A 110 -23.07 -11.45 -12.94
CA THR A 110 -23.84 -12.09 -14.02
C THR A 110 -23.01 -13.14 -14.78
N GLY A 111 -21.72 -12.88 -15.02
CA GLY A 111 -20.80 -13.83 -15.67
C GLY A 111 -20.19 -14.87 -14.72
N PHE A 112 -20.18 -14.58 -13.41
CA PHE A 112 -19.54 -15.41 -12.39
C PHE A 112 -20.48 -15.63 -11.19
N PRO A 113 -21.30 -16.69 -11.23
CA PRO A 113 -22.08 -17.11 -10.06
C PRO A 113 -21.18 -17.41 -8.87
N ARG A 114 -21.67 -17.19 -7.65
CA ARG A 114 -20.90 -17.26 -6.38
C ARG A 114 -19.90 -18.41 -6.30
N GLU A 115 -20.35 -19.65 -6.50
CA GLU A 115 -19.47 -20.83 -6.37
C GLU A 115 -18.35 -20.85 -7.42
N ARG A 116 -18.66 -20.42 -8.64
CA ARG A 116 -17.67 -20.30 -9.71
C ARG A 116 -16.67 -19.19 -9.40
N LEU A 117 -17.17 -18.02 -8.99
CA LEU A 117 -16.35 -16.87 -8.63
C LEU A 117 -15.35 -17.24 -7.53
N ARG A 118 -15.84 -17.78 -6.40
CA ARG A 118 -14.99 -18.20 -5.29
C ARG A 118 -13.95 -19.23 -5.70
N LYS A 119 -14.35 -20.27 -6.44
CA LYS A 119 -13.43 -21.31 -6.91
C LYS A 119 -12.33 -20.75 -7.82
N GLU A 120 -12.69 -19.86 -8.74
CA GLU A 120 -11.73 -19.21 -9.66
C GLU A 120 -10.75 -18.32 -8.89
N LEU A 121 -11.24 -17.47 -7.99
CA LEU A 121 -10.41 -16.59 -7.17
C LEU A 121 -9.44 -17.39 -6.29
N SER A 122 -9.93 -18.42 -5.58
CA SER A 122 -9.07 -19.29 -4.76
C SER A 122 -8.03 -20.03 -5.58
N ARG A 123 -8.40 -20.56 -6.76
CA ARG A 123 -7.46 -21.28 -7.65
C ARG A 123 -6.34 -20.36 -8.15
N MET A 124 -6.66 -19.11 -8.44
CA MET A 124 -5.70 -18.15 -9.00
C MET A 124 -4.89 -17.41 -7.93
N GLY A 125 -5.26 -17.51 -6.66
CA GLY A 125 -4.73 -16.67 -5.59
C GLY A 125 -5.10 -15.20 -5.77
N THR A 126 -6.25 -14.94 -6.39
CA THR A 126 -6.76 -13.60 -6.67
C THR A 126 -7.63 -13.15 -5.53
N VAL A 127 -7.43 -11.91 -5.08
CA VAL A 127 -8.23 -11.27 -4.03
C VAL A 127 -8.95 -10.08 -4.65
N ILE A 128 -10.27 -10.07 -4.55
CA ILE A 128 -11.10 -8.88 -4.76
C ILE A 128 -11.57 -8.45 -3.38
N GLY A 129 -11.46 -7.16 -3.09
CA GLY A 129 -11.92 -6.60 -1.84
C GLY A 129 -12.37 -5.18 -2.01
N GLU A 130 -13.05 -4.66 -1.02
CA GLU A 130 -13.65 -3.34 -1.05
C GLU A 130 -13.32 -2.54 0.21
N SER A 131 -13.43 -1.23 0.10
CA SER A 131 -13.33 -0.33 1.23
C SER A 131 -14.17 0.89 0.95
N VAL A 132 -14.82 1.41 1.98
CA VAL A 132 -15.58 2.66 1.91
C VAL A 132 -14.94 3.68 2.83
N SER A 133 -15.02 4.95 2.44
CA SER A 133 -14.52 6.07 3.22
C SER A 133 -15.45 7.26 3.05
N TYR A 134 -15.14 8.36 3.73
CA TYR A 134 -15.98 9.56 3.72
C TYR A 134 -16.00 10.26 2.36
N ASP A 135 -14.95 10.15 1.55
CA ASP A 135 -14.85 10.88 0.26
C ASP A 135 -14.80 9.97 -0.98
N TYR A 136 -14.54 8.68 -0.77
CA TYR A 136 -14.46 7.71 -1.86
C TYR A 136 -14.70 6.30 -1.34
N SER A 137 -15.10 5.44 -2.26
CA SER A 137 -15.16 4.01 -2.08
C SER A 137 -14.29 3.33 -3.11
N VAL A 138 -13.73 2.19 -2.77
CA VAL A 138 -12.81 1.45 -3.62
C VAL A 138 -13.26 0.01 -3.78
N LEU A 139 -13.21 -0.47 -5.02
CA LEU A 139 -13.17 -1.90 -5.33
C LEU A 139 -11.76 -2.22 -5.81
N SER A 140 -11.10 -3.18 -5.18
CA SER A 140 -9.69 -3.50 -5.37
C SER A 140 -9.50 -4.91 -5.89
N LEU A 141 -8.41 -5.10 -6.62
CA LEU A 141 -7.96 -6.38 -7.15
C LEU A 141 -6.50 -6.56 -6.80
N THR A 142 -6.13 -7.74 -6.29
CA THR A 142 -4.75 -8.22 -6.23
C THR A 142 -4.68 -9.57 -6.90
N ALA A 143 -3.78 -9.72 -7.88
CA ALA A 143 -3.60 -10.95 -8.62
C ALA A 143 -2.12 -11.21 -8.92
N THR A 144 -1.78 -12.46 -9.25
CA THR A 144 -0.48 -12.78 -9.83
C THR A 144 -0.43 -12.33 -11.29
N ARG A 145 0.75 -11.98 -11.78
CA ARG A 145 0.96 -11.53 -13.17
C ARG A 145 0.49 -12.58 -14.19
N SER A 146 0.65 -13.87 -13.89
CA SER A 146 0.22 -14.97 -14.76
C SER A 146 -1.30 -15.10 -14.86
N ASN A 147 -2.03 -14.69 -13.82
CA ASN A 147 -3.49 -14.83 -13.75
C ASN A 147 -4.21 -13.49 -13.96
N PHE A 148 -3.49 -12.43 -14.30
CA PHE A 148 -4.02 -11.07 -14.35
C PHE A 148 -5.18 -10.95 -15.32
N ASP A 149 -5.04 -11.42 -16.57
CA ASP A 149 -6.08 -11.24 -17.59
C ASP A 149 -7.42 -11.85 -17.17
N ARG A 150 -7.39 -13.08 -16.64
CA ARG A 150 -8.59 -13.77 -16.12
C ARG A 150 -9.13 -13.10 -14.86
N SER A 151 -8.25 -12.62 -13.99
CA SER A 151 -8.64 -11.90 -12.77
C SER A 151 -9.28 -10.54 -13.08
N TRP A 152 -8.79 -9.87 -14.11
CA TRP A 152 -9.31 -8.60 -14.61
C TRP A 152 -10.69 -8.78 -15.24
N GLU A 153 -10.91 -9.87 -15.98
CA GLU A 153 -12.23 -10.24 -16.49
C GLU A 153 -13.25 -10.41 -15.35
N ILE A 154 -12.89 -11.13 -14.28
CA ILE A 154 -13.76 -11.30 -13.10
C ILE A 154 -14.00 -9.96 -12.42
N PHE A 155 -12.94 -9.18 -12.19
CA PHE A 155 -13.02 -7.89 -11.51
C PHE A 155 -13.93 -6.90 -12.24
N THR A 156 -13.78 -6.80 -13.56
CA THR A 156 -14.62 -5.92 -14.38
C THR A 156 -16.07 -6.41 -14.42
N ASP A 157 -16.31 -7.72 -14.43
CA ASP A 157 -17.67 -8.26 -14.36
C ASP A 157 -18.34 -8.01 -13.01
N VAL A 158 -17.61 -8.14 -11.91
CA VAL A 158 -18.06 -7.81 -10.55
C VAL A 158 -18.41 -6.32 -10.45
N ALA A 159 -17.56 -5.44 -11.00
CA ALA A 159 -17.77 -4.00 -10.94
C ALA A 159 -18.96 -3.54 -11.80
N LEU A 160 -19.12 -4.10 -13.01
CA LEU A 160 -20.08 -3.62 -14.01
C LEU A 160 -21.40 -4.39 -14.02
N ARG A 161 -21.40 -5.66 -13.63
CA ARG A 161 -22.57 -6.55 -13.70
C ARG A 161 -22.75 -7.39 -12.42
N PRO A 162 -22.74 -6.78 -11.22
CA PRO A 162 -23.04 -7.49 -9.98
C PRO A 162 -24.43 -8.12 -10.02
N ALA A 163 -24.58 -9.32 -9.45
CA ALA A 163 -25.82 -10.08 -9.56
C ALA A 163 -26.92 -9.57 -8.60
N PHE A 164 -26.54 -9.11 -7.41
CA PHE A 164 -27.45 -8.66 -6.35
C PHE A 164 -28.63 -9.63 -6.11
N ASN A 165 -28.34 -10.93 -6.07
CA ASN A 165 -29.35 -11.95 -5.74
C ASN A 165 -29.85 -11.74 -4.31
N GLN A 166 -31.14 -11.98 -4.07
CA GLN A 166 -31.75 -11.77 -2.75
C GLN A 166 -31.05 -12.58 -1.65
N ASP A 167 -30.71 -13.84 -1.92
CA ASP A 167 -30.01 -14.70 -0.96
C ASP A 167 -28.59 -14.19 -0.64
N ASP A 168 -27.91 -13.62 -1.63
CA ASP A 168 -26.55 -13.07 -1.47
C ASP A 168 -26.59 -11.79 -0.65
N VAL A 169 -27.54 -10.91 -0.95
CA VAL A 169 -27.77 -9.67 -0.20
C VAL A 169 -28.14 -9.98 1.25
N ALA A 170 -29.10 -10.88 1.48
CA ALA A 170 -29.52 -11.25 2.82
C ALA A 170 -28.37 -11.83 3.66
N LEU A 171 -27.54 -12.70 3.06
CA LEU A 171 -26.38 -13.29 3.74
C LEU A 171 -25.35 -12.23 4.15
N VAL A 172 -24.97 -11.35 3.21
CA VAL A 172 -23.98 -10.31 3.45
C VAL A 172 -24.51 -9.28 4.44
N GLN A 173 -25.75 -8.83 4.26
CA GLN A 173 -26.42 -7.90 5.18
C GLN A 173 -26.45 -8.46 6.60
N ALA A 174 -26.81 -9.72 6.79
CA ALA A 174 -26.82 -10.33 8.13
C ALA A 174 -25.44 -10.32 8.79
N ARG A 175 -24.38 -10.62 8.03
CA ARG A 175 -22.98 -10.56 8.52
C ARG A 175 -22.56 -9.14 8.87
N MET A 176 -22.87 -8.17 8.01
CA MET A 176 -22.55 -6.77 8.25
C MET A 176 -23.30 -6.21 9.45
N VAL A 177 -24.59 -6.53 9.60
CA VAL A 177 -25.40 -6.12 10.75
C VAL A 177 -24.86 -6.71 12.05
N ALA A 178 -24.40 -7.96 12.04
CA ALA A 178 -23.74 -8.56 13.20
C ALA A 178 -22.44 -7.81 13.54
N ALA A 179 -21.55 -7.61 12.57
CA ALA A 179 -20.29 -6.87 12.78
C ALA A 179 -20.53 -5.44 13.30
N LEU A 180 -21.51 -4.72 12.74
CA LEU A 180 -21.85 -3.36 13.17
C LEU A 180 -22.39 -3.28 14.60
N ARG A 181 -23.04 -4.35 15.08
CA ARG A 181 -23.49 -4.48 16.47
C ARG A 181 -22.32 -4.78 17.39
N ASP A 182 -21.47 -5.74 17.01
CA ASP A 182 -20.26 -6.07 17.78
C ASP A 182 -19.36 -4.83 17.94
N ASP A 183 -19.15 -4.07 16.85
CA ASP A 183 -18.42 -2.79 16.87
C ASP A 183 -19.11 -1.74 17.76
N ALA A 184 -20.43 -1.79 17.91
CA ALA A 184 -21.16 -0.84 18.76
C ALA A 184 -20.98 -1.12 20.25
N ASP A 185 -20.71 -2.38 20.59
CA ASP A 185 -20.51 -2.85 21.96
C ASP A 185 -19.06 -2.63 22.45
N GLU A 186 -18.14 -2.34 21.54
CA GLU A 186 -16.76 -1.97 21.89
C GLU A 186 -16.68 -0.55 22.47
N PRO A 187 -16.14 -0.36 23.71
CA PRO A 187 -16.14 0.93 24.38
C PRO A 187 -15.40 2.04 23.61
N ASP A 188 -14.26 1.72 23.00
CA ASP A 188 -13.46 2.69 22.26
C ASP A 188 -14.19 3.16 20.99
N THR A 189 -14.80 2.23 20.26
CA THR A 189 -15.64 2.54 19.10
C THR A 189 -16.88 3.36 19.51
N TYR A 190 -17.49 3.07 20.66
CA TYR A 190 -18.59 3.87 21.18
C TYR A 190 -18.17 5.31 21.51
N LEU A 191 -17.03 5.50 22.18
CA LEU A 191 -16.48 6.82 22.48
C LEU A 191 -16.18 7.62 21.21
N GLN A 192 -15.57 6.97 20.21
CA GLN A 192 -15.31 7.59 18.91
C GLN A 192 -16.62 8.04 18.25
N ARG A 193 -17.66 7.20 18.23
CA ARG A 193 -18.99 7.57 17.69
C ARG A 193 -19.61 8.76 18.44
N LEU A 194 -19.44 8.82 19.76
CA LEU A 194 -19.94 9.95 20.55
C LEU A 194 -19.19 11.25 20.22
N GLN A 195 -17.87 11.18 20.08
CA GLN A 195 -17.03 12.30 19.67
C GLN A 195 -17.43 12.79 18.27
N GLU A 196 -17.57 11.89 17.30
CA GLU A 196 -17.99 12.21 15.92
C GLU A 196 -19.36 12.87 15.90
N ARG A 197 -20.32 12.40 16.71
CA ARG A 197 -21.65 13.02 16.82
C ARG A 197 -21.63 14.47 17.27
N VAL A 198 -20.74 14.80 18.20
CA VAL A 198 -20.59 16.18 18.69
C VAL A 198 -19.80 17.02 17.68
N ALA A 199 -18.72 16.47 17.12
CA ALA A 199 -17.84 17.18 16.19
C ALA A 199 -18.52 17.51 14.86
N TYR A 200 -19.35 16.60 14.34
CA TYR A 200 -20.01 16.72 13.03
C TYR A 200 -21.52 17.00 13.13
N ALA A 201 -22.00 17.53 14.27
CA ALA A 201 -23.41 17.87 14.44
C ALA A 201 -23.88 18.81 13.31
N GLY A 202 -24.88 18.37 12.53
CA GLY A 202 -25.42 19.12 11.39
C GLY A 202 -24.56 19.07 10.11
N HIS A 203 -23.48 18.29 10.07
CA HIS A 203 -22.62 18.11 8.90
C HIS A 203 -22.82 16.73 8.25
N PRO A 204 -22.71 16.58 6.92
CA PRO A 204 -22.84 15.28 6.24
C PRO A 204 -21.89 14.17 6.74
N TYR A 205 -20.73 14.55 7.29
CA TYR A 205 -19.77 13.62 7.91
C TYR A 205 -20.29 12.94 9.19
N LEU A 206 -21.46 13.35 9.69
CA LEU A 206 -22.17 12.60 10.71
C LEU A 206 -22.66 11.23 10.19
N ASN A 207 -22.89 11.10 8.88
CA ASN A 207 -23.29 9.85 8.25
C ASN A 207 -22.05 8.99 8.04
N ARG A 208 -21.96 7.88 8.76
CA ARG A 208 -20.85 6.93 8.64
C ARG A 208 -20.96 6.16 7.31
N PRO A 209 -19.89 6.07 6.50
CA PRO A 209 -19.88 5.30 5.25
C PRO A 209 -20.26 3.84 5.43
N GLU A 210 -19.88 3.23 6.57
CA GLU A 210 -20.21 1.83 6.91
C GLU A 210 -21.68 1.66 7.31
N GLY A 211 -22.36 2.75 7.67
CA GLY A 211 -23.74 2.74 8.15
C GLY A 211 -23.90 2.31 9.60
N THR A 212 -25.13 1.96 9.96
CA THR A 212 -25.50 1.37 11.25
C THR A 212 -26.26 0.06 11.02
N ALA A 213 -26.39 -0.75 12.08
CA ALA A 213 -27.18 -1.97 12.02
C ALA A 213 -28.62 -1.71 11.53
N GLU A 214 -29.20 -0.56 11.89
CA GLU A 214 -30.54 -0.15 11.49
C GLU A 214 -30.60 0.35 10.04
N SER A 215 -29.62 1.13 9.56
CA SER A 215 -29.62 1.61 8.18
C SER A 215 -29.34 0.45 7.22
N VAL A 216 -28.28 -0.33 7.48
CA VAL A 216 -27.89 -1.48 6.65
C VAL A 216 -28.97 -2.55 6.65
N GLY A 217 -29.59 -2.85 7.80
CA GLY A 217 -30.64 -3.85 7.92
C GLY A 217 -31.96 -3.54 7.20
N ARG A 218 -32.14 -2.31 6.69
CA ARG A 218 -33.31 -1.91 5.92
C ARG A 218 -33.07 -1.88 4.41
N LEU A 219 -31.81 -1.94 3.97
CA LEU A 219 -31.46 -1.92 2.55
C LEU A 219 -31.90 -3.20 1.86
N THR A 220 -32.31 -3.07 0.60
CA THR A 220 -32.79 -4.18 -0.23
C THR A 220 -31.90 -4.35 -1.47
N ALA A 221 -32.00 -5.51 -2.12
CA ALA A 221 -31.31 -5.74 -3.40
C ALA A 221 -31.72 -4.71 -4.48
N ASP A 222 -32.95 -4.20 -4.42
CA ASP A 222 -33.45 -3.18 -5.33
C ASP A 222 -32.78 -1.83 -5.06
N ASP A 223 -32.53 -1.48 -3.79
CA ASP A 223 -31.77 -0.28 -3.42
C ASP A 223 -30.34 -0.35 -3.93
N LEU A 224 -29.68 -1.52 -3.81
CA LEU A 224 -28.32 -1.71 -4.32
C LEU A 224 -28.27 -1.57 -5.84
N ARG A 225 -29.23 -2.16 -6.56
CA ARG A 225 -29.36 -2.02 -8.02
C ARG A 225 -29.60 -0.58 -8.44
N ALA A 226 -30.51 0.11 -7.76
CA ALA A 226 -30.83 1.50 -8.06
C ALA A 226 -29.66 2.45 -7.77
N TYR A 227 -28.86 2.13 -6.74
CA TYR A 227 -27.66 2.90 -6.41
C TYR A 227 -26.53 2.64 -7.41
N HIS A 228 -26.28 1.38 -7.78
CA HIS A 228 -25.23 1.00 -8.76
C HIS A 228 -25.42 1.63 -10.14
N GLN A 229 -26.66 1.89 -10.54
CA GLN A 229 -26.98 2.50 -11.84
C GLN A 229 -26.76 4.02 -11.92
N LYS A 230 -26.54 4.69 -10.79
CA LYS A 230 -26.30 6.14 -10.72
C LYS A 230 -24.83 6.46 -10.91
#